data_AF-A0A2K4G3N0-F1
#
_entry.id   AF-A0A2K4G3N0-F1
#
_cell.length_a   1.000
_cell.length_b   1.000
_cell.length_c   1.000
_cell.angle_alpha   90.00
_cell.angle_beta   90.00
_cell.angle_gamma   90.00
#
_symmetry.space_group_name_H-M   'P 1'
#
loop_
_entity.id
_entity.type
_entity.pdbx_description
1 polymer ?
#
loop_
_entity_poly.entity_id
_entity_poly.type
_entity_poly.pdbx_seq_one_letter_code
_entity_poly.pdbx_strand_id
1 'polypeptide(L)'
;MRLPCLLALAPLLLAFGAQADDCANAVDQRTMNACAAKDYQSADKQLNSLYKQINERLKDNPESKKLLVGAQRAWVGFRDAECGFSASGVAGGSVYPLIHSRCLAEQTKARVAVFKTYLECQEGDLGCPVPGA
;
A
#
# COMPACT_ATOMS: atom_id res chain seq x y z
N MET A 1 -38.30 52.16 15.56
CA MET A 1 -38.82 50.82 15.21
C MET A 1 -38.30 50.41 13.85
N ARG A 2 -37.16 49.69 13.76
CA ARG A 2 -36.77 48.76 12.68
C ARG A 2 -35.66 47.85 13.25
N LEU A 3 -36.01 46.59 13.49
CA LEU A 3 -35.11 45.54 13.96
C LEU A 3 -34.44 44.88 12.74
N PRO A 4 -33.10 44.86 12.60
CA PRO A 4 -32.46 44.18 11.49
C PRO A 4 -32.43 42.67 11.75
N CYS A 5 -33.10 41.93 10.87
CA CYS A 5 -33.16 40.48 10.83
C CYS A 5 -31.78 39.93 10.42
N LEU A 6 -31.04 39.33 11.35
CA LEU A 6 -29.81 38.60 11.07
C LEU A 6 -30.18 37.22 10.49
N LEU A 7 -30.07 37.05 9.18
CA LEU A 7 -30.13 35.75 8.51
C LEU A 7 -28.84 34.98 8.78
N ALA A 8 -28.86 34.08 9.77
CA ALA A 8 -27.77 33.14 10.02
C ALA A 8 -27.82 32.01 8.97
N LEU A 9 -26.82 31.97 8.08
CA LEU A 9 -26.60 30.86 7.15
C LEU A 9 -25.93 29.71 7.94
N ALA A 10 -26.69 28.65 8.25
CA ALA A 10 -26.13 27.46 8.89
C ALA A 10 -25.41 26.59 7.84
N PRO A 11 -24.14 26.19 8.06
CA PRO A 11 -23.44 25.29 7.14
C PRO A 11 -23.98 23.86 7.30
N LEU A 12 -24.50 23.31 6.20
CA LEU A 12 -24.94 21.92 6.11
C LEU A 12 -23.69 21.02 6.12
N LEU A 13 -23.31 20.49 7.28
CA LEU A 13 -22.27 19.48 7.41
C LEU A 13 -22.80 18.16 6.85
N LEU A 14 -22.50 17.86 5.58
CA LEU A 14 -22.67 16.52 5.02
C LEU A 14 -21.64 15.59 5.67
N ALA A 15 -22.04 14.91 6.74
CA ALA A 15 -21.27 13.82 7.31
C ALA A 15 -21.34 12.61 6.36
N PHE A 16 -20.32 12.44 5.52
CA PHE A 16 -20.10 11.18 4.81
C PHE A 16 -19.67 10.13 5.83
N GLY A 17 -20.62 9.32 6.28
CA GLY A 17 -20.32 8.19 7.16
C GLY A 17 -19.40 7.20 6.47
N ALA A 18 -18.25 6.91 7.08
CA ALA A 18 -17.40 5.79 6.68
C ALA A 18 -18.16 4.50 7.00
N GLN A 19 -18.79 3.91 5.98
CA GLN A 19 -19.35 2.55 6.09
C GLN A 19 -18.17 1.59 6.22
N ALA A 20 -18.19 0.73 7.24
CA ALA A 20 -17.23 -0.36 7.32
C ALA A 20 -17.66 -1.43 6.30
N ASP A 21 -16.84 -1.65 5.27
CA ASP A 21 -17.11 -2.69 4.28
C ASP A 21 -17.07 -4.08 4.94
N ASP A 22 -18.14 -4.87 4.81
CA ASP A 22 -18.15 -6.29 5.21
C ASP A 22 -17.43 -7.13 4.15
N CYS A 23 -16.11 -7.15 4.24
CA CYS A 23 -15.26 -7.88 3.31
C CYS A 23 -15.40 -9.40 3.39
N ALA A 24 -15.93 -9.94 4.49
CA ALA A 24 -16.11 -11.37 4.66
C ALA A 24 -17.30 -11.90 3.84
N ASN A 25 -18.35 -11.08 3.69
CA ASN A 25 -19.59 -11.47 3.01
C ASN A 25 -19.90 -10.60 1.78
N ALA A 26 -18.88 -9.97 1.18
CA ALA A 26 -19.06 -9.08 0.02
C ALA A 26 -19.61 -9.87 -1.19
N VAL A 27 -20.84 -9.54 -1.62
CA VAL A 27 -21.50 -10.17 -2.77
C VAL A 27 -21.60 -9.24 -3.99
N ASP A 28 -21.44 -7.93 -3.81
CA ASP A 28 -21.46 -6.96 -4.90
C ASP A 28 -20.05 -6.51 -5.28
N GLN A 29 -19.87 -6.18 -6.57
CA GLN A 29 -18.55 -5.86 -7.11
C GLN A 29 -17.93 -4.60 -6.49
N ARG A 30 -18.73 -3.63 -6.03
CA ARG A 30 -18.21 -2.39 -5.43
C ARG A 30 -17.54 -2.72 -4.11
N THR A 31 -18.22 -3.47 -3.24
CA THR A 31 -17.68 -3.90 -1.95
C THR A 31 -16.45 -4.80 -2.14
N MET A 32 -16.49 -5.74 -3.08
CA MET A 32 -15.33 -6.58 -3.40
C MET A 32 -14.10 -5.76 -3.85
N ASN A 33 -14.31 -4.76 -4.73
CA ASN A 33 -13.25 -3.86 -5.17
C ASN A 33 -12.65 -3.06 -4.00
N ALA A 34 -13.50 -2.52 -3.12
CA ALA A 34 -13.07 -1.74 -1.96
C ALA A 34 -12.23 -2.60 -0.99
N CYS A 35 -12.68 -3.83 -0.73
CA CYS A 35 -11.96 -4.77 0.13
C CYS A 35 -10.58 -5.16 -0.42
N ALA A 36 -10.48 -5.46 -1.71
CA ALA A 36 -9.18 -5.76 -2.33
C ALA A 36 -8.23 -4.56 -2.30
N ALA A 37 -8.75 -3.34 -2.49
CA ALA A 37 -7.95 -2.13 -2.36
C ALA A 37 -7.45 -1.93 -0.92
N LYS A 38 -8.28 -2.20 0.09
CA LYS A 38 -7.91 -2.14 1.51
C LYS A 38 -6.84 -3.18 1.87
N ASP A 39 -6.94 -4.39 1.34
CA ASP A 39 -5.93 -5.42 1.53
C ASP A 39 -4.58 -5.02 0.95
N TYR A 40 -4.57 -4.43 -0.25
CA TYR A 40 -3.36 -3.87 -0.84
C TYR A 40 -2.79 -2.74 0.03
N GLN A 41 -3.62 -1.79 0.48
CA GLN A 41 -3.18 -0.70 1.36
C GLN A 41 -2.55 -1.20 2.66
N SER A 42 -3.10 -2.26 3.25
CA SER A 42 -2.54 -2.90 4.44
C SER A 42 -1.14 -3.49 4.17
N ALA A 43 -0.99 -4.22 3.06
CA ALA A 43 0.30 -4.76 2.65
C ALA A 43 1.33 -3.66 2.34
N ASP A 44 0.91 -2.60 1.66
CA ASP A 44 1.79 -1.46 1.32
C ASP A 44 2.22 -0.69 2.57
N LYS A 45 1.33 -0.50 3.55
CA LYS A 45 1.67 0.08 4.85
C LYS A 45 2.74 -0.74 5.57
N GLN A 46 2.62 -2.07 5.56
CA GLN A 46 3.62 -2.96 6.15
C GLN A 46 4.95 -2.85 5.40
N LEU A 47 4.93 -2.88 4.06
CA LEU A 47 6.12 -2.73 3.23
C LEU A 47 6.87 -1.44 3.56
N ASN A 48 6.16 -0.31 3.62
CA ASN A 48 6.75 0.99 3.92
C ASN A 48 7.30 1.08 5.34
N SER A 49 6.68 0.41 6.32
CA SER A 49 7.22 0.30 7.68
C SER A 49 8.56 -0.44 7.70
N LEU A 50 8.65 -1.59 7.04
CA LEU A 50 9.90 -2.37 6.95
C LEU A 50 10.97 -1.63 6.15
N TYR A 51 10.58 -0.97 5.05
CA TYR A 51 11.48 -0.13 4.27
C TYR A 51 12.15 0.95 5.12
N LYS A 52 11.38 1.63 6.00
CA LYS A 52 11.94 2.63 6.93
C LYS A 52 12.91 1.99 7.92
N GLN A 53 12.59 0.82 8.48
CA GLN A 53 13.48 0.10 9.39
C GLN A 53 14.81 -0.28 8.72
N ILE A 54 14.77 -0.80 7.49
CA ILE A 54 15.99 -1.11 6.73
C ILE A 54 16.80 0.16 6.45
N ASN A 55 16.14 1.26 6.05
CA ASN A 55 16.84 2.53 5.81
C ASN A 55 17.52 3.10 7.06
N GLU A 56 16.96 2.86 8.25
CA GLU A 56 17.59 3.23 9.52
C GLU A 56 18.83 2.37 9.79
N ARG A 57 18.76 1.05 9.58
CA ARG A 57 19.94 0.17 9.70
C ARG A 57 21.04 0.50 8.69
N LEU A 58 20.68 1.09 7.55
CA LEU A 58 21.62 1.52 6.51
C LEU A 58 22.07 2.99 6.65
N LYS A 59 21.76 3.69 7.74
CA LYS A 59 22.05 5.14 7.87
C LYS A 59 23.55 5.47 7.74
N ASP A 60 24.41 4.58 8.21
CA ASP A 60 25.86 4.72 8.18
C ASP A 60 26.49 4.09 6.92
N ASN A 61 25.66 3.56 6.01
CA ASN A 61 26.10 3.00 4.72
C ASN A 61 25.30 3.59 3.55
N PRO A 62 25.65 4.82 3.10
CA PRO A 62 24.90 5.54 2.07
C PRO A 62 24.89 4.86 0.70
N GLU A 63 25.95 4.12 0.35
CA GLU A 63 26.01 3.39 -0.93
C GLU A 63 25.04 2.20 -0.95
N SER A 64 25.02 1.38 0.10
CA SER A 64 24.02 0.29 0.22
C SER A 64 22.59 0.84 0.28
N LYS A 65 22.38 1.96 0.97
CA LYS A 65 21.07 2.64 0.99
C LYS A 65 20.64 3.07 -0.41
N LYS A 66 21.54 3.63 -1.21
CA LYS A 66 21.28 4.01 -2.61
C LYS A 66 20.90 2.80 -3.46
N LEU A 67 21.57 1.67 -3.27
CA LEU A 67 21.22 0.40 -3.94
C LEU A 67 19.81 -0.08 -3.56
N LEU A 68 19.46 -0.07 -2.27
CA LEU A 68 18.11 -0.42 -1.82
C LEU A 68 17.03 0.49 -2.45
N VAL A 69 17.26 1.80 -2.48
CA VAL A 69 16.34 2.77 -3.10
C VAL A 69 16.16 2.45 -4.58
N GLY A 70 17.25 2.20 -5.31
CA GLY A 70 17.22 1.83 -6.72
C GLY A 70 16.45 0.54 -6.96
N ALA A 71 16.76 -0.52 -6.21
CA ALA A 71 16.07 -1.80 -6.28
C ALA A 71 14.58 -1.67 -5.98
N GLN A 72 14.21 -0.86 -4.98
CA GLN A 72 12.81 -0.66 -4.61
C GLN A 72 12.03 0.09 -5.69
N ARG A 73 12.62 1.12 -6.31
CA ARG A 73 12.00 1.84 -7.44
C ARG A 73 11.80 0.93 -8.65
N ALA A 74 12.80 0.12 -8.99
CA ALA A 74 12.69 -0.86 -10.07
C ALA A 74 11.60 -1.90 -9.78
N TRP A 75 11.54 -2.39 -8.53
CA TRP A 75 10.49 -3.32 -8.10
C TRP A 75 9.08 -2.71 -8.21
N VAL A 76 8.88 -1.43 -7.84
CA VAL A 76 7.59 -0.75 -8.02
C VAL A 76 7.20 -0.72 -9.50
N GLY A 77 8.13 -0.36 -10.39
CA GLY A 77 7.88 -0.38 -11.84
C GLY A 77 7.51 -1.76 -12.37
N PHE A 78 8.23 -2.80 -11.92
CA PHE A 78 7.89 -4.20 -12.24
C PHE A 78 6.50 -4.58 -11.72
N ARG A 79 6.19 -4.30 -10.45
CA ARG A 79 4.91 -4.62 -9.82
C ARG A 79 3.75 -4.01 -10.60
N ASP A 80 3.85 -2.73 -10.95
CA ASP A 80 2.77 -2.02 -11.61
C ASP A 80 2.57 -2.53 -13.05
N ALA A 81 3.66 -2.85 -13.77
CA ALA A 81 3.59 -3.47 -15.08
C ALA A 81 2.99 -4.89 -15.04
N GLU A 82 3.44 -5.72 -14.09
CA GLU A 82 2.94 -7.08 -13.90
C GLU A 82 1.46 -7.08 -13.56
N CYS A 83 1.01 -6.20 -12.66
CA CYS A 83 -0.40 -6.16 -12.28
C CYS A 83 -1.30 -5.56 -13.37
N GLY A 84 -0.78 -4.64 -14.19
CA GLY A 84 -1.47 -4.21 -15.41
C GLY A 84 -1.63 -5.36 -16.41
N PHE A 85 -0.59 -6.17 -16.61
CA PHE A 85 -0.65 -7.35 -17.47
C PHE A 85 -1.61 -8.42 -16.93
N SER A 86 -1.49 -8.79 -15.65
CA SER A 86 -2.30 -9.81 -14.98
C SER A 86 -3.81 -9.48 -15.02
N ALA A 87 -4.17 -8.19 -14.91
CA ALA A 87 -5.56 -7.74 -15.00
C ALA A 87 -6.05 -7.47 -16.43
N SER A 88 -5.20 -7.60 -17.46
CA SER A 88 -5.52 -7.18 -18.84
C SER A 88 -6.71 -7.92 -19.46
N GLY A 89 -6.93 -9.20 -19.11
CA GLY A 89 -8.04 -10.00 -19.62
C GLY A 89 -9.43 -9.51 -19.19
N VAL A 90 -9.50 -8.63 -18.19
CA VAL A 90 -10.75 -8.02 -17.69
C VAL A 90 -10.74 -6.49 -17.83
N ALA A 91 -9.83 -5.93 -18.64
CA ALA A 91 -9.72 -4.50 -18.83
C ALA A 91 -11.06 -3.85 -19.25
N GLY A 92 -11.39 -2.73 -18.61
CA GLY A 92 -12.67 -2.02 -18.82
C GLY A 92 -13.88 -2.65 -18.12
N GLY A 93 -13.76 -3.87 -17.58
CA GLY A 93 -14.81 -4.52 -16.80
C GLY A 93 -14.86 -4.04 -15.34
N SER A 94 -16.03 -4.18 -14.71
CA SER A 94 -16.23 -3.82 -13.29
C SER A 94 -15.38 -4.65 -12.32
N VAL A 95 -14.89 -5.82 -12.76
CA VAL A 95 -14.00 -6.72 -12.01
C VAL A 95 -12.52 -6.35 -12.12
N TYR A 96 -12.13 -5.47 -13.05
CA TYR A 96 -10.74 -5.04 -13.21
C TYR A 96 -10.09 -4.55 -11.90
N PRO A 97 -10.72 -3.65 -11.11
CA PRO A 97 -10.10 -3.15 -9.88
C PRO A 97 -9.85 -4.26 -8.86
N LEU A 98 -10.74 -5.25 -8.77
CA LEU A 98 -10.57 -6.40 -7.89
C LEU A 98 -9.32 -7.21 -8.26
N ILE A 99 -9.18 -7.59 -9.52
CA ILE A 99 -8.05 -8.42 -9.99
C ILE A 99 -6.73 -7.64 -9.87
N HIS A 100 -6.74 -6.38 -10.31
CA HIS A 100 -5.55 -5.52 -10.23
C HIS A 100 -5.10 -5.32 -8.77
N SER A 101 -6.02 -4.98 -7.86
CA SER A 101 -5.68 -4.79 -6.43
C SER A 101 -5.21 -6.08 -5.75
N ARG A 102 -5.76 -7.24 -6.12
CA ARG A 102 -5.27 -8.54 -5.62
C ARG A 102 -3.82 -8.79 -6.03
N CYS A 103 -3.48 -8.61 -7.30
CA CYS A 103 -2.10 -8.72 -7.76
C CYS A 103 -1.17 -7.76 -6.99
N LEU A 104 -1.57 -6.49 -6.83
CA LEU A 104 -0.78 -5.51 -6.09
C LEU A 104 -0.54 -5.97 -4.65
N ALA A 105 -1.55 -6.51 -3.98
CA ALA A 105 -1.43 -7.04 -2.63
C ALA A 105 -0.48 -8.24 -2.58
N GLU A 106 -0.58 -9.20 -3.50
CA GLU A 106 0.27 -10.40 -3.56
C GLU A 106 1.73 -10.05 -3.77
N GLN A 107 2.03 -9.25 -4.80
CA GLN A 107 3.40 -8.80 -5.09
C GLN A 107 4.00 -8.02 -3.91
N THR A 108 3.18 -7.19 -3.25
CA THR A 108 3.59 -6.42 -2.08
C THR A 108 3.87 -7.31 -0.87
N LYS A 109 3.04 -8.34 -0.62
CA LYS A 109 3.27 -9.34 0.45
C LYS A 109 4.55 -10.15 0.19
N ALA A 110 4.83 -10.52 -1.06
CA ALA A 110 6.08 -11.18 -1.41
C ALA A 110 7.29 -10.29 -1.12
N ARG A 111 7.22 -8.99 -1.47
CA ARG A 111 8.30 -8.04 -1.15
C ARG A 111 8.46 -7.80 0.35
N VAL A 112 7.36 -7.78 1.10
CA VAL A 112 7.38 -7.75 2.58
C VAL A 112 8.15 -8.95 3.13
N ALA A 113 7.96 -10.15 2.60
CA ALA A 113 8.69 -11.33 3.04
C ALA A 113 10.20 -11.18 2.81
N VAL A 114 10.62 -10.67 1.64
CA VAL A 114 12.03 -10.36 1.34
C VAL A 114 12.61 -9.37 2.36
N PHE A 115 11.86 -8.31 2.70
CA PHE A 115 12.32 -7.32 3.68
C PHE A 115 12.40 -7.87 5.10
N LYS A 116 11.53 -8.81 5.48
CA LYS A 116 11.65 -9.51 6.77
C LYS A 116 12.93 -10.32 6.83
N THR A 117 13.27 -11.07 5.79
CA THR A 117 14.54 -11.80 5.70
C THR A 117 15.74 -10.87 5.87
N TYR A 118 15.73 -9.69 5.24
CA TYR A 118 16.80 -8.71 5.42
C TYR A 118 16.90 -8.13 6.84
N LEU A 119 15.82 -8.16 7.62
CA LEU A 119 15.81 -7.65 9.00
C LEU A 119 16.18 -8.71 10.04
N GLU A 120 16.24 -9.98 9.65
CA GLU A 120 16.65 -11.12 10.50
C GLU A 120 18.18 -11.32 10.52
N CYS A 121 18.92 -10.50 9.80
CA CYS A 121 20.37 -10.63 9.65
C CYS A 121 21.14 -10.45 10.95
N GLN A 122 22.25 -11.18 11.05
CA GLN A 122 23.17 -11.17 12.18
C GLN A 122 24.46 -10.45 11.81
N GLU A 123 25.18 -9.94 12.82
CA GLU A 123 26.49 -9.33 12.60
C GLU A 123 27.46 -10.35 11.99
N GLY A 124 28.15 -9.96 10.91
CA GLY A 124 29.08 -10.82 10.18
C GLY A 124 28.45 -11.76 9.14
N ASP A 125 27.13 -11.74 8.95
CA ASP A 125 26.47 -12.51 7.88
C ASP A 125 26.78 -11.90 6.50
N LEU A 126 27.73 -12.50 5.78
CA LEU A 126 28.13 -12.09 4.43
C LEU A 126 27.03 -12.30 3.38
N GLY A 127 26.01 -13.10 3.68
CA GLY A 127 24.85 -13.31 2.82
C GLY A 127 23.82 -12.19 2.91
N CYS A 128 23.93 -11.29 3.89
CA CYS A 128 22.92 -10.28 4.14
C CYS A 128 23.28 -8.88 3.62
N PRO A 129 22.35 -8.19 2.92
CA PRO A 129 22.57 -6.82 2.46
C PRO A 129 22.34 -5.73 3.52
N VAL A 130 21.86 -6.08 4.72
CA VAL A 130 21.49 -5.13 5.78
C VAL A 130 22.25 -5.48 7.06
N PRO A 131 22.83 -4.48 7.77
CA PRO A 131 23.47 -4.72 9.06
C PRO A 131 22.56 -5.44 10.05
N GLY A 132 23.17 -6.24 10.93
CA GLY A 132 22.48 -6.86 12.06
C GLY A 132 21.81 -5.81 12.96
N ALA A 133 20.81 -6.27 13.72
CA ALA A 133 20.11 -5.44 14.71
C ALA A 133 21.02 -5.08 15.89
#